data_AF-A0A3D1ENT1-F1
#
_entry.id   AF-A0A3D1ENT1-F1
#
_cell.length_a   1.000
_cell.length_b   1.000
_cell.length_c   1.000
_cell.angle_alpha   90.00
_cell.angle_beta   90.00
_cell.angle_gamma   90.00
#
_symmetry.space_group_name_H-M   'P 1'
#
loop_
_entity.id
_entity.type
_entity.pdbx_description
1 polymer ?
#
loop_
_entity_poly.entity_id
_entity_poly.type
_entity_poly.pdbx_seq_one_letter_code
_entity_poly.pdbx_strand_id
1 'polypeptide(L)'
;MGCREPDVCIRECEAPLSVRVAVSMLMLSPLIAQAHASVVVLDSCDAYDQITGALGIGNDTLDFTTYDGAFASLDVASSICSVELAASSGLEGVLGSYLKTDSIGETLVIDFEEEVRSVGGFFFLVDEFQLPVMGILELELSDGTSYVTSLNKDGGFAGFISSRADIDSLTLRGFGPSMFAAPAASSLKLGVVPSPAGLALLGIAGVARRRRRSFRSPAIIWLHEIATLDEPCGFESRLGPYGFRFPSIPAA
;
A
#
# COMPACT_ATOMS: atom_id res chain seq x y z
N MET A 1 -105.65 5.96 28.85
CA MET A 1 -104.99 4.70 28.46
C MET A 1 -103.82 5.12 27.56
N GLY A 2 -102.64 5.44 28.11
CA GLY A 2 -101.55 4.51 28.44
C GLY A 2 -100.73 4.27 27.16
N CYS A 3 -99.40 4.36 27.05
CA CYS A 3 -98.26 4.60 27.94
C CYS A 3 -97.03 4.84 27.03
N ARG A 4 -96.00 5.54 27.54
CA ARG A 4 -94.54 5.33 27.34
C ARG A 4 -93.83 5.61 25.99
N GLU A 5 -92.95 6.61 26.06
CA GLU A 5 -91.57 6.75 25.50
C GLU A 5 -90.64 5.52 25.73
N PRO A 6 -89.36 5.50 25.28
CA PRO A 6 -88.65 6.21 24.19
C PRO A 6 -87.69 5.25 23.41
N ASP A 7 -86.67 5.81 22.72
CA ASP A 7 -85.39 5.23 22.24
C ASP A 7 -85.25 5.04 20.72
N VAL A 8 -84.11 5.27 20.04
CA VAL A 8 -82.78 5.86 20.30
C VAL A 8 -82.10 5.93 18.91
N CYS A 9 -81.28 6.96 18.72
CA CYS A 9 -80.14 7.12 17.79
C CYS A 9 -80.02 6.27 16.50
N ILE A 10 -80.13 6.96 15.36
CA ILE A 10 -79.50 6.52 14.10
C ILE A 10 -77.98 6.77 14.21
N ARG A 11 -77.20 5.70 14.22
CA ARG A 11 -75.72 5.70 14.18
C ARG A 11 -75.20 6.02 12.78
N GLU A 12 -74.07 6.73 12.74
CA GLU A 12 -73.11 6.81 11.63
C GLU A 12 -72.85 5.47 10.94
N CYS A 13 -72.67 5.54 9.62
CA CYS A 13 -71.73 4.70 8.89
C CYS A 13 -71.05 5.57 7.82
N GLU A 14 -70.08 6.38 8.26
CA GLU A 14 -69.07 6.96 7.37
C GLU A 14 -68.18 5.84 6.82
N ALA A 15 -67.99 5.84 5.51
CA ALA A 15 -67.04 4.96 4.84
C ALA A 15 -65.62 5.56 4.91
N PRO A 16 -64.59 4.82 5.34
CA PRO A 16 -63.22 5.20 5.05
C PRO A 16 -62.74 4.58 3.74
N LEU A 17 -62.24 5.46 2.88
CA LEU A 17 -61.46 5.17 1.67
C LEU A 17 -60.43 4.06 1.91
N SER A 18 -60.55 2.97 1.16
CA SER A 18 -59.48 1.98 1.02
C SER A 18 -58.41 2.54 0.07
N VAL A 19 -57.42 3.21 0.64
CA VAL A 19 -56.19 3.60 -0.07
C VAL A 19 -55.35 2.34 -0.29
N ARG A 20 -55.45 1.76 -1.49
CA ARG A 20 -54.55 0.71 -1.94
C ARG A 20 -53.19 1.35 -2.25
N VAL A 21 -52.26 1.28 -1.30
CA VAL A 21 -50.84 1.61 -1.54
C VAL A 21 -50.26 0.49 -2.39
N ALA A 22 -50.17 0.74 -3.70
CA ALA A 22 -49.36 -0.06 -4.59
C ALA A 22 -47.89 0.16 -4.22
N VAL A 23 -47.28 -0.78 -3.52
CA VAL A 23 -45.83 -0.82 -3.30
C VAL A 23 -45.19 -1.16 -4.64
N SER A 24 -44.90 -0.13 -5.42
CA SER A 24 -44.08 -0.22 -6.62
C SER A 24 -42.66 -0.57 -6.17
N MET A 25 -42.26 -1.83 -6.32
CA MET A 25 -40.87 -2.25 -6.23
C MET A 25 -40.11 -1.60 -7.40
N LEU A 26 -39.56 -0.43 -7.12
CA LEU A 26 -38.56 0.23 -7.94
C LEU A 26 -37.35 -0.70 -8.01
N MET A 27 -37.22 -1.43 -9.11
CA MET A 27 -36.01 -2.16 -9.48
C MET A 27 -34.89 -1.13 -9.61
N LEU A 28 -34.16 -0.86 -8.52
CA LEU A 28 -32.83 -0.25 -8.60
C LEU A 28 -31.93 -1.29 -9.27
N SER A 29 -31.85 -1.24 -10.60
CA SER A 29 -30.73 -1.83 -11.31
C SER A 29 -29.46 -1.24 -10.70
N PRO A 30 -28.52 -2.02 -10.14
CA PRO A 30 -27.21 -1.50 -9.87
C PRO A 30 -26.65 -1.11 -11.23
N LEU A 31 -26.55 0.19 -11.49
CA LEU A 31 -25.70 0.70 -12.54
C LEU A 31 -24.29 0.24 -12.14
N ILE A 32 -23.84 -0.87 -12.71
CA ILE A 32 -22.44 -1.29 -12.63
C ILE A 32 -21.70 -0.17 -13.34
N ALA A 33 -21.20 0.80 -12.58
CA ALA A 33 -20.27 1.77 -13.11
C ALA A 33 -19.07 0.96 -13.58
N GLN A 34 -18.91 0.81 -14.90
CA GLN A 34 -17.63 0.42 -15.49
C GLN A 34 -16.67 1.55 -15.17
N ALA A 35 -16.08 1.48 -13.99
CA ALA A 35 -14.96 2.29 -13.62
C ALA A 35 -13.76 1.68 -14.33
N HIS A 36 -13.39 2.23 -15.47
CA HIS A 36 -12.11 1.91 -16.06
C HIS A 36 -11.02 2.23 -15.04
N ALA A 37 -10.16 1.25 -14.75
CA ALA A 37 -8.94 1.51 -14.01
C ALA A 37 -8.10 2.47 -14.86
N SER A 38 -7.69 3.58 -14.27
CA SER A 38 -6.72 4.48 -14.89
C SER A 38 -5.38 4.18 -14.26
N VAL A 39 -4.39 3.90 -15.11
CA VAL A 39 -2.99 3.74 -14.75
C VAL A 39 -2.26 5.04 -15.10
N VAL A 40 -1.48 5.55 -14.16
CA VAL A 40 -0.59 6.71 -14.35
C VAL A 40 0.84 6.22 -14.37
N VAL A 41 1.60 6.64 -15.38
CA VAL A 41 3.02 6.31 -15.53
C VAL A 41 3.89 7.50 -15.12
N LEU A 42 4.97 7.22 -14.40
CA LEU A 42 5.92 8.19 -13.87
C LEU A 42 7.34 7.75 -14.19
N ASP A 43 8.18 8.70 -14.59
CA ASP A 43 9.61 8.53 -14.91
C ASP A 43 10.54 9.07 -13.81
N SER A 44 9.96 9.63 -12.74
CA SER A 44 10.68 10.19 -11.60
C SER A 44 10.29 9.49 -10.30
N CYS A 45 11.30 9.03 -9.56
CA CYS A 45 11.11 8.37 -8.27
C CYS A 45 10.50 9.31 -7.21
N ASP A 46 10.92 10.58 -7.20
CA ASP A 46 10.40 11.59 -6.26
C ASP A 46 8.91 11.88 -6.50
N ALA A 47 8.52 11.97 -7.78
CA ALA A 47 7.11 12.16 -8.15
C ALA A 47 6.28 10.92 -7.79
N TYR A 48 6.83 9.72 -7.97
CA TYR A 48 6.21 8.47 -7.58
C TYR A 48 5.94 8.42 -6.07
N ASP A 49 6.93 8.70 -5.24
CA ASP A 49 6.79 8.72 -3.78
C ASP A 49 5.79 9.79 -3.32
N GLN A 50 5.81 10.96 -3.94
CA GLN A 50 4.87 12.04 -3.62
C GLN A 50 3.41 11.64 -3.92
N ILE A 51 3.14 11.05 -5.09
CA ILE A 51 1.79 10.69 -5.51
C ILE A 51 1.27 9.50 -4.71
N THR A 52 2.07 8.45 -4.53
CA THR A 52 1.69 7.28 -3.72
C THR A 52 1.42 7.67 -2.27
N GLY A 53 2.26 8.53 -1.69
CA GLY A 53 2.04 9.09 -0.35
C GLY A 53 0.76 9.94 -0.26
N ALA A 54 0.47 10.76 -1.26
CA ALA A 54 -0.78 11.54 -1.32
C ALA A 54 -2.04 10.67 -1.44
N LEU A 55 -1.92 9.50 -2.07
CA LEU A 55 -2.99 8.51 -2.21
C LEU A 55 -3.11 7.58 -0.99
N GLY A 56 -2.19 7.68 -0.01
CA GLY A 56 -2.17 6.81 1.17
C GLY A 56 -1.78 5.36 0.87
N ILE A 57 -1.05 5.13 -0.23
CA ILE A 57 -0.51 3.83 -0.60
C ILE A 57 0.74 3.58 0.25
N GLY A 58 0.80 2.44 0.93
CA GLY A 58 1.97 2.06 1.72
C GLY A 58 3.03 1.47 0.80
N ASN A 59 4.18 2.12 0.70
CA ASN A 59 5.29 1.65 -0.14
C ASN A 59 6.35 0.91 0.66
N ASP A 60 6.95 -0.10 0.05
CA ASP A 60 8.18 -0.76 0.50
C ASP A 60 9.12 -0.96 -0.69
N THR A 61 10.41 -1.20 -0.43
CA THR A 61 11.44 -1.35 -1.46
C THR A 61 12.10 -2.71 -1.37
N LEU A 62 12.13 -3.42 -2.50
CA LEU A 62 12.95 -4.58 -2.74
C LEU A 62 14.29 -4.14 -3.33
N ASP A 63 15.37 -4.61 -2.72
CA ASP A 63 16.74 -4.37 -3.18
C ASP A 63 17.27 -5.64 -3.85
N PHE A 64 17.63 -5.52 -5.14
CA PHE A 64 18.20 -6.63 -5.90
C PHE A 64 19.72 -6.60 -5.95
N THR A 65 20.36 -5.58 -5.38
CA THR A 65 21.82 -5.46 -5.35
C THR A 65 22.47 -6.47 -4.42
N THR A 66 21.70 -7.19 -3.59
CA THR A 66 22.22 -8.20 -2.66
C THR A 66 22.38 -9.59 -3.26
N TYR A 67 21.87 -9.84 -4.47
CA TYR A 67 21.89 -11.15 -5.11
C TYR A 67 23.12 -11.34 -5.99
N ASP A 68 23.67 -12.55 -5.97
CA ASP A 68 24.86 -12.93 -6.72
C ASP A 68 24.70 -14.33 -7.33
N GLY A 69 25.07 -14.48 -8.60
CA GLY A 69 25.04 -15.76 -9.32
C GLY A 69 23.74 -16.02 -10.09
N ALA A 70 23.60 -17.25 -10.57
CA ALA A 70 22.50 -17.67 -11.45
C ALA A 70 21.34 -18.31 -10.68
N PHE A 71 20.12 -17.99 -11.08
CA PHE A 71 18.86 -18.49 -10.51
C PHE A 71 17.93 -18.95 -11.63
N ALA A 72 17.11 -19.99 -11.39
CA ALA A 72 16.08 -20.38 -12.36
C ALA A 72 14.87 -19.42 -12.29
N SER A 73 14.43 -19.13 -11.07
CA SER A 73 13.52 -18.07 -10.67
C SER A 73 13.94 -17.58 -9.28
N LEU A 74 13.41 -16.45 -8.84
CA LEU A 74 13.76 -15.84 -7.56
C LEU A 74 12.52 -15.28 -6.86
N ASP A 75 12.23 -15.79 -5.67
CA ASP A 75 11.21 -15.26 -4.79
C ASP A 75 11.82 -14.26 -3.80
N VAL A 76 11.27 -13.06 -3.76
CA VAL A 76 11.72 -11.96 -2.89
C VAL A 76 10.54 -11.40 -2.13
N ALA A 77 10.66 -11.32 -0.80
CA ALA A 77 9.61 -10.79 0.07
C ALA A 77 10.05 -9.49 0.77
N SER A 78 9.10 -8.57 0.89
CA SER A 78 9.18 -7.33 1.66
C SER A 78 8.27 -7.41 2.90
N SER A 79 8.10 -6.31 3.63
CA SER A 79 7.17 -6.26 4.77
C SER A 79 5.69 -6.20 4.35
N ILE A 80 5.41 -5.87 3.08
CA ILE A 80 4.05 -5.64 2.58
C ILE A 80 3.65 -6.54 1.41
N CYS A 81 4.62 -7.17 0.72
CA CYS A 81 4.39 -7.90 -0.52
C CYS A 81 5.54 -8.87 -0.82
N SER A 82 5.24 -10.03 -1.42
CA SER A 82 6.16 -10.96 -2.06
C SER A 82 6.04 -10.94 -3.58
N VAL A 83 7.17 -11.20 -4.23
CA VAL A 83 7.34 -11.11 -5.67
C VAL A 83 8.14 -12.29 -6.18
N GLU A 84 7.67 -12.93 -7.24
CA GLU A 84 8.43 -13.91 -8.00
C GLU A 84 9.02 -13.24 -9.25
N LEU A 85 10.32 -13.42 -9.48
CA LEU A 85 10.99 -13.01 -10.69
C LEU A 85 11.33 -14.25 -11.51
N ALA A 86 11.02 -14.21 -12.80
CA ALA A 86 11.27 -15.32 -13.71
C ALA A 86 11.64 -14.85 -15.12
N ALA A 87 12.46 -15.64 -15.79
CA ALA A 87 12.73 -15.54 -17.22
C ALA A 87 12.97 -16.94 -17.79
N SER A 88 12.69 -17.12 -19.08
CA SER A 88 12.87 -18.39 -19.79
C SER A 88 14.31 -18.96 -19.70
N SER A 89 15.30 -18.07 -19.70
CA SER A 89 16.73 -18.38 -19.60
C SER A 89 17.24 -18.46 -18.16
N GLY A 90 16.40 -18.13 -17.19
CA GLY A 90 16.81 -17.86 -15.81
C GLY A 90 17.28 -16.42 -15.59
N LEU A 91 17.74 -16.17 -14.38
CA LEU A 91 18.16 -14.87 -13.88
C LEU A 91 19.62 -14.92 -13.46
N GLU A 92 20.30 -13.78 -13.56
CA GLU A 92 21.65 -13.60 -13.05
C GLU A 92 21.70 -12.34 -12.18
N GLY A 93 22.14 -12.50 -10.94
CA GLY A 93 22.40 -11.43 -10.00
C GLY A 93 23.86 -11.01 -10.06
N VAL A 94 24.10 -9.70 -10.14
CA VAL A 94 25.43 -9.10 -10.04
C VAL A 94 25.52 -8.35 -8.72
N LEU A 95 26.31 -8.88 -7.79
CA LEU A 95 26.44 -8.35 -6.44
C LEU A 95 26.82 -6.86 -6.44
N GLY A 96 26.03 -6.07 -5.72
CA GLY A 96 26.19 -4.62 -5.59
C GLY A 96 25.69 -3.82 -6.81
N SER A 97 24.98 -4.43 -7.76
CA SER A 97 24.53 -3.75 -8.99
C SER A 97 23.07 -4.01 -9.35
N TYR A 98 22.71 -5.20 -9.83
CA TYR A 98 21.37 -5.48 -10.37
C TYR A 98 21.12 -6.97 -10.54
N LEU A 99 19.85 -7.31 -10.73
CA LEU A 99 19.39 -8.61 -11.23
C LEU A 99 18.93 -8.45 -12.67
N LYS A 100 19.27 -9.40 -13.54
CA LYS A 100 18.92 -9.37 -14.98
C LYS A 100 18.51 -10.74 -15.48
N THR A 101 18.05 -10.81 -16.72
CA THR A 101 17.94 -12.09 -17.44
C THR A 101 19.32 -12.69 -17.72
N ASP A 102 19.41 -14.01 -17.71
CA ASP A 102 20.65 -14.73 -18.04
C ASP A 102 21.06 -14.48 -19.51
N SER A 103 20.08 -14.51 -20.42
CA SER A 103 20.30 -14.26 -21.86
C SER A 103 19.74 -12.91 -22.33
N ILE A 104 20.39 -12.30 -23.32
CA ILE A 104 19.92 -11.07 -23.98
C ILE A 104 18.68 -11.32 -24.83
N GLY A 105 17.78 -10.33 -24.91
CA GLY A 105 16.56 -10.42 -25.72
C GLY A 105 15.43 -11.24 -25.12
N GLU A 106 15.66 -11.82 -23.94
CA GLU A 106 14.63 -12.46 -23.14
C GLU A 106 13.81 -11.44 -22.35
N THR A 107 12.59 -11.86 -22.01
CA THR A 107 11.67 -11.06 -21.21
C THR A 107 11.84 -11.42 -19.75
N LEU A 108 11.97 -10.41 -18.89
CA LEU A 108 11.91 -10.57 -17.45
C LEU A 108 10.45 -10.39 -17.02
N VAL A 109 9.90 -11.36 -16.31
CA VAL A 109 8.55 -11.33 -15.74
C VAL A 109 8.67 -11.22 -14.24
N ILE A 110 7.87 -10.33 -13.67
CA ILE A 110 7.78 -10.06 -12.25
C ILE A 110 6.31 -10.25 -11.86
N ASP A 111 6.01 -11.27 -11.07
CA ASP A 111 4.67 -11.60 -10.61
C ASP A 111 4.50 -11.19 -9.15
N PHE A 112 3.37 -10.54 -8.84
CA PHE A 112 3.04 -10.03 -7.51
C PHE A 112 2.05 -10.97 -6.82
N GLU A 113 2.35 -11.37 -5.58
CA GLU A 113 1.46 -12.29 -4.84
C GLU A 113 0.29 -11.58 -4.15
N GLU A 114 0.44 -10.30 -3.81
CA GLU A 114 -0.57 -9.47 -3.15
C GLU A 114 -1.21 -8.42 -4.07
N GLU A 115 -2.25 -7.76 -3.56
CA GLU A 115 -2.97 -6.65 -4.22
C GLU A 115 -2.06 -5.40 -4.34
N VAL A 116 -1.13 -5.42 -5.28
CA VAL A 116 -0.22 -4.31 -5.58
C VAL A 116 -0.97 -3.22 -6.33
N ARG A 117 -0.93 -2.01 -5.79
CA ARG A 117 -1.58 -0.82 -6.38
C ARG A 117 -0.65 0.05 -7.18
N SER A 118 0.62 0.04 -6.82
CA SER A 118 1.65 0.76 -7.54
C SER A 118 2.93 -0.06 -7.57
N VAL A 119 3.63 -0.01 -8.71
CA VAL A 119 4.93 -0.64 -8.89
C VAL A 119 5.84 0.35 -9.57
N GLY A 120 7.07 0.51 -9.10
CA GLY A 120 8.07 1.32 -9.78
C GLY A 120 9.46 0.80 -9.50
N GLY A 121 10.41 1.03 -10.37
CA GLY A 121 11.74 0.46 -10.20
C GLY A 121 12.81 1.24 -10.95
N PHE A 122 14.05 0.95 -10.57
CA PHE A 122 15.23 1.44 -11.27
C PHE A 122 15.72 0.36 -12.21
N PHE A 123 15.54 0.61 -13.51
CA PHE A 123 15.78 -0.34 -14.58
C PHE A 123 16.99 0.07 -15.43
N PHE A 124 17.66 -0.94 -15.96
CA PHE A 124 18.87 -0.83 -16.77
C PHE A 124 18.81 -1.83 -17.92
N LEU A 125 19.65 -1.60 -18.93
CA LEU A 125 19.86 -2.54 -20.02
C LEU A 125 21.31 -2.97 -20.04
N VAL A 126 21.53 -4.27 -20.23
CA VAL A 126 22.86 -4.87 -20.23
C VAL A 126 23.08 -5.61 -21.54
N ASP A 127 24.29 -5.50 -22.10
CA ASP A 127 24.67 -6.21 -23.32
C ASP A 127 25.23 -7.63 -23.05
N GLU A 128 25.64 -8.30 -24.11
CA GLU A 128 26.26 -9.63 -24.04
C GLU A 128 27.58 -9.68 -23.24
N PHE A 129 28.23 -8.53 -23.07
CA PHE A 129 29.48 -8.38 -22.32
C PHE A 129 29.25 -8.00 -20.85
N GLN A 130 28.00 -8.03 -20.39
CA GLN A 130 27.63 -7.60 -19.05
C GLN A 130 27.90 -6.12 -18.77
N LEU A 131 27.88 -5.29 -19.82
CA LEU A 131 28.08 -3.84 -19.69
C LEU A 131 26.76 -3.08 -19.81
N PRO A 132 26.52 -2.07 -18.96
CA PRO A 132 25.37 -1.19 -19.10
C PRO A 132 25.38 -0.43 -20.44
N VAL A 133 24.26 -0.50 -21.15
CA VAL A 133 24.08 0.12 -22.47
C VAL A 133 22.86 1.03 -22.50
N MET A 134 22.86 1.95 -23.46
CA MET A 134 21.71 2.79 -23.78
C MET A 134 20.76 1.99 -24.67
N GLY A 135 19.46 2.20 -24.51
CA GLY A 135 18.47 1.49 -25.31
C GLY A 135 17.04 1.87 -24.99
N ILE A 136 16.11 1.02 -25.39
CA ILE A 136 14.68 1.18 -25.15
C ILE A 136 14.24 0.04 -24.23
N LEU A 137 13.52 0.39 -23.17
CA LEU A 137 12.84 -0.56 -22.31
C LEU A 137 11.33 -0.46 -22.55
N GLU A 138 10.72 -1.59 -22.85
CA GLU A 138 9.28 -1.77 -22.87
C GLU A 138 8.86 -2.45 -21.56
N LEU A 139 7.88 -1.85 -20.89
CA LEU A 139 7.26 -2.32 -19.66
C LEU A 139 5.79 -2.59 -19.96
N GLU A 140 5.28 -3.76 -19.63
CA GLU A 140 3.87 -4.11 -19.84
C GLU A 140 3.28 -4.73 -18.57
N LEU A 141 2.13 -4.21 -18.16
CA LEU A 141 1.37 -4.68 -16.99
C LEU A 141 0.43 -5.83 -17.35
N SER A 142 -0.06 -6.56 -16.34
CA SER A 142 -1.03 -7.64 -16.52
C SER A 142 -2.34 -7.24 -17.22
N ASP A 143 -2.71 -5.95 -17.18
CA ASP A 143 -3.89 -5.40 -17.84
C ASP A 143 -3.67 -5.05 -19.33
N GLY A 144 -2.45 -5.26 -19.84
CA GLY A 144 -2.03 -4.94 -21.20
C GLY A 144 -1.61 -3.48 -21.39
N THR A 145 -1.56 -2.66 -20.33
CA THR A 145 -1.01 -1.31 -20.38
C THR A 145 0.50 -1.41 -20.59
N SER A 146 0.98 -0.89 -21.72
CA SER A 146 2.40 -0.81 -22.02
C SER A 146 2.94 0.61 -21.93
N TYR A 147 4.20 0.71 -21.52
CA TYR A 147 4.98 1.93 -21.49
C TYR A 147 6.36 1.67 -22.07
N VAL A 148 6.79 2.55 -22.97
CA VAL A 148 8.08 2.44 -23.64
C VAL A 148 8.89 3.67 -23.28
N THR A 149 10.10 3.46 -22.77
CA THR A 149 11.01 4.54 -22.38
C THR A 149 12.43 4.29 -22.89
N SER A 150 13.15 5.37 -23.16
CA SER A 150 14.57 5.31 -23.51
C SER A 150 15.41 5.38 -22.24
N LEU A 151 16.30 4.40 -22.06
CA LEU A 151 17.23 4.35 -20.93
C LEU A 151 18.64 4.78 -21.36
N ASN A 152 19.29 5.53 -20.47
CA ASN A 152 20.71 5.83 -20.57
C ASN A 152 21.55 4.72 -19.91
N LYS A 153 22.88 4.83 -19.98
CA LYS A 153 23.79 3.85 -19.35
C LYS A 153 23.63 3.77 -17.83
N ASP A 154 23.24 4.87 -17.21
CA ASP A 154 22.97 4.95 -15.77
C ASP A 154 21.55 4.47 -15.41
N GLY A 155 20.85 3.86 -16.36
CA GLY A 155 19.47 3.39 -16.18
C GLY A 155 18.45 4.53 -16.12
N GLY A 156 17.28 4.20 -15.57
CA GLY A 156 16.19 5.14 -15.38
C GLY A 156 15.11 4.58 -14.45
N PHE A 157 14.32 5.49 -13.89
CA PHE A 157 13.17 5.11 -13.10
C PHE A 157 11.94 5.02 -13.99
N ALA A 158 11.11 4.00 -13.77
CA ALA A 158 9.76 3.95 -14.31
C ALA A 158 8.83 3.36 -13.27
N GLY A 159 7.63 3.93 -13.15
CA GLY A 159 6.63 3.44 -12.22
C GLY A 159 5.21 3.66 -12.71
N PHE A 160 4.34 2.77 -12.26
CA PHE A 160 2.92 2.71 -12.55
C PHE A 160 2.15 2.85 -11.24
N ILE A 161 1.11 3.68 -11.28
CA ILE A 161 0.15 3.81 -10.18
C ILE A 161 -1.23 3.54 -10.75
N SER A 162 -1.83 2.44 -10.33
CA SER A 162 -3.22 2.14 -10.66
C SER A 162 -4.16 2.81 -9.68
N SER A 163 -5.29 3.29 -10.17
CA SER A 163 -6.32 3.94 -9.35
C SER A 163 -7.38 2.96 -8.82
N ARG A 164 -7.65 1.84 -9.53
CA ARG A 164 -8.79 0.94 -9.23
C ARG A 164 -8.54 -0.56 -9.35
N ALA A 165 -7.69 -1.00 -10.28
CA ALA A 165 -7.34 -2.41 -10.45
C ALA A 165 -6.01 -2.73 -9.77
N ASP A 166 -5.84 -3.98 -9.36
CA ASP A 166 -4.58 -4.46 -8.82
C ASP A 166 -3.66 -4.81 -10.00
N ILE A 167 -2.35 -4.68 -9.76
CA ILE A 167 -1.31 -4.99 -10.73
C ILE A 167 -0.79 -6.37 -10.35
N ASP A 168 -1.07 -7.38 -11.17
CA ASP A 168 -0.70 -8.77 -10.88
C ASP A 168 0.70 -9.11 -11.39
N SER A 169 1.11 -8.49 -12.50
CA SER A 169 2.42 -8.74 -13.09
C SER A 169 2.98 -7.51 -13.81
N LEU A 170 4.31 -7.45 -13.88
CA LEU A 170 5.08 -6.50 -14.68
C LEU A 170 6.06 -7.28 -15.56
N THR A 171 6.00 -7.04 -16.85
CA THR A 171 6.89 -7.66 -17.84
C THR A 171 7.83 -6.61 -18.41
N LEU A 172 9.09 -6.98 -18.62
CA LEU A 172 10.16 -6.10 -19.06
C LEU A 172 10.85 -6.69 -20.29
N ARG A 173 10.99 -5.85 -21.34
CA ARG A 173 11.64 -6.22 -22.59
C ARG A 173 12.64 -5.16 -23.00
N GLY A 174 13.88 -5.59 -23.20
CA GLY A 174 15.01 -4.71 -23.49
C GLY A 174 15.44 -4.72 -24.96
N PHE A 175 15.56 -3.53 -25.54
CA PHE A 175 16.08 -3.32 -26.90
C PHE A 175 17.35 -2.48 -26.85
N GLY A 176 18.48 -3.08 -27.24
CA GLY A 176 19.79 -2.44 -27.22
C GLY A 176 20.31 -2.06 -28.61
N PRO A 177 21.54 -1.51 -28.69
CA PRO A 177 22.19 -1.16 -29.95
C PRO A 177 22.43 -2.37 -30.87
N SER A 178 22.54 -3.56 -30.28
CA SER A 178 22.72 -4.86 -30.93
C SER A 178 21.40 -5.59 -31.24
N MET A 179 20.29 -4.86 -31.41
CA MET A 179 18.90 -5.33 -31.52
C MET A 179 18.25 -5.77 -30.21
N PHE A 180 18.97 -6.48 -29.33
CA PHE A 180 18.45 -6.96 -28.06
C PHE A 180 19.39 -6.64 -26.90
N ALA A 181 18.82 -6.42 -25.72
CA ALA A 181 19.55 -6.26 -24.46
C ALA A 181 18.84 -7.07 -23.36
N ALA A 182 19.59 -7.48 -22.34
CA ALA A 182 19.02 -8.09 -21.15
C ALA A 182 18.41 -6.97 -20.28
N PRO A 183 17.10 -7.00 -19.99
CA PRO A 183 16.52 -6.09 -19.01
C PRO A 183 17.04 -6.44 -17.61
N ALA A 184 17.39 -5.40 -16.86
CA ALA A 184 17.92 -5.52 -15.51
C ALA A 184 17.19 -4.55 -14.55
N ALA A 185 17.05 -4.96 -13.29
CA ALA A 185 16.45 -4.17 -12.23
C ALA A 185 17.39 -4.14 -11.01
N SER A 186 17.62 -2.95 -10.45
CA SER A 186 18.42 -2.79 -9.23
C SER A 186 17.57 -2.78 -7.96
N SER A 187 16.38 -2.18 -8.05
CA SER A 187 15.43 -2.09 -6.96
C SER A 187 14.02 -1.90 -7.50
N LEU A 188 13.05 -2.37 -6.72
CA LEU A 188 11.63 -2.30 -7.02
C LEU A 188 10.88 -1.75 -5.81
N LYS A 189 10.17 -0.64 -5.99
CA LYS A 189 9.21 -0.08 -5.07
C LYS A 189 7.82 -0.63 -5.36
N LEU A 190 7.20 -1.18 -4.34
CA LEU A 190 5.86 -1.75 -4.40
C LEU A 190 4.98 -0.99 -3.43
N GLY A 191 3.75 -0.71 -3.85
CA GLY A 191 2.77 -0.01 -3.03
C GLY A 191 1.49 -0.82 -2.93
N VAL A 192 1.06 -1.11 -1.71
CA VAL A 192 -0.22 -1.78 -1.42
C VAL A 192 -1.17 -0.85 -0.68
N VAL A 193 -2.47 -1.03 -0.88
CA VAL A 193 -3.48 -0.27 -0.11
C VAL A 193 -3.88 -1.11 1.10
N PRO A 194 -3.72 -0.60 2.34
CA PRO A 194 -4.19 -1.32 3.53
C PRO A 194 -5.69 -1.58 3.42
N SER A 195 -6.10 -2.84 3.55
CA SER A 195 -7.51 -3.21 3.34
C SER A 195 -8.46 -2.32 4.19
N PRO A 196 -9.51 -1.73 3.58
CA PRO A 196 -10.45 -0.88 4.32
C PRO A 196 -11.09 -1.60 5.53
N ALA A 197 -11.21 -2.92 5.45
CA ALA A 197 -11.73 -3.75 6.53
C ALA A 197 -10.82 -3.73 7.79
N GLY A 198 -9.49 -3.70 7.62
CA GLY A 198 -8.54 -3.61 8.74
C GLY A 198 -8.67 -2.30 9.52
N LEU A 199 -8.87 -1.18 8.82
CA LEU A 199 -9.11 0.12 9.44
C LEU A 199 -10.46 0.18 10.17
N ALA A 200 -11.50 -0.43 9.59
CA ALA A 200 -12.81 -0.51 10.24
C ALA A 200 -12.77 -1.27 11.57
N LEU A 201 -12.02 -2.37 11.65
CA LEU A 201 -11.87 -3.15 12.88
C LEU A 201 -11.09 -2.39 13.97
N LEU A 202 -10.05 -1.64 13.60
CA LEU A 202 -9.34 -0.78 14.55
C LEU A 202 -10.26 0.30 15.14
N GLY A 203 -11.13 0.88 14.32
CA GLY A 203 -12.13 1.86 14.75
C GLY A 203 -13.11 1.30 15.79
N ILE A 204 -13.55 0.05 15.63
CA ILE A 204 -14.51 -0.59 16.54
C ILE A 204 -13.85 -0.93 17.90
N ALA A 205 -12.58 -1.35 17.91
CA ALA A 205 -11.85 -1.64 19.14
C ALA A 205 -11.65 -0.38 20.01
N GLY A 206 -11.37 0.78 19.39
CA GLY A 206 -11.26 2.07 20.09
C GLY A 206 -12.57 2.54 20.72
N VAL A 207 -13.69 2.34 20.04
CA VAL A 207 -15.03 2.73 20.54
C VAL A 207 -15.49 1.82 21.70
N ALA A 208 -15.15 0.53 21.67
CA ALA A 208 -15.49 -0.41 22.74
C ALA A 208 -14.80 -0.06 24.08
N ARG A 209 -13.58 0.53 24.05
CA ARG A 209 -12.85 0.94 25.26
C ARG A 209 -13.43 2.21 25.91
N ARG A 210 -14.09 3.09 25.13
CA ARG A 210 -14.66 4.35 25.64
C ARG A 210 -15.93 4.17 26.47
N ARG A 211 -16.66 3.06 26.32
CA ARG A 211 -17.91 2.81 27.05
C ARG A 211 -17.74 2.27 28.48
N ARG A 212 -16.52 2.05 28.97
CA ARG A 212 -16.26 1.57 30.35
C ARG A 212 -15.78 2.65 31.33
N ARG A 213 -16.07 3.93 31.07
CA ARG A 213 -15.86 5.01 32.05
C ARG A 213 -17.14 5.83 32.21
N SER A 214 -18.09 5.29 32.96
CA SER A 214 -19.11 6.08 33.66
C SER A 214 -19.76 5.24 34.78
N PHE A 215 -19.83 5.82 35.97
CA PHE A 215 -20.58 5.44 37.17
C PHE A 215 -20.00 4.42 38.17
N ARG A 216 -19.19 4.93 39.11
CA ARG A 216 -19.50 4.82 40.55
C ARG A 216 -19.20 6.15 41.27
N SER A 217 -20.16 6.53 42.11
CA SER A 217 -20.41 7.81 42.79
C SER A 217 -19.29 8.42 43.64
N PRO A 218 -19.44 9.72 44.00
CA PRO A 218 -18.61 10.43 44.96
C PRO A 218 -19.08 10.18 46.41
N ALA A 219 -18.15 10.05 47.36
CA ALA A 219 -18.37 10.33 48.78
C ALA A 219 -17.01 10.32 49.52
N ILE A 220 -16.56 11.48 50.01
CA ILE A 220 -16.53 11.88 51.44
C ILE A 220 -15.28 11.38 52.19
N ILE A 221 -14.31 12.30 52.26
CA ILE A 221 -13.50 12.74 53.40
C ILE A 221 -13.44 11.81 54.63
N TRP A 222 -12.22 11.39 54.98
CA TRP A 222 -11.76 11.41 56.38
C TRP A 222 -10.34 12.00 56.42
N LEU A 223 -10.22 13.13 57.12
CA LEU A 223 -8.95 13.61 57.68
C LEU A 223 -8.43 12.54 58.65
N HIS A 224 -7.13 12.23 58.55
CA HIS A 224 -6.36 12.02 59.77
C HIS A 224 -4.95 12.59 59.61
N GLU A 225 -4.62 13.34 60.65
CA GLU A 225 -3.42 14.07 60.98
C GLU A 225 -2.14 13.23 61.15
N ILE A 226 -1.02 13.91 60.90
CA ILE A 226 0.31 13.85 61.55
C ILE A 226 1.18 12.61 61.29
N ALA A 227 2.27 12.83 60.54
CA ALA A 227 3.63 12.76 61.07
C ALA A 227 4.62 13.50 60.15
N THR A 228 5.14 14.61 60.67
CA THR A 228 6.37 15.30 60.25
C THR A 228 7.60 14.40 60.44
N LEU A 229 8.59 14.50 59.54
CA LEU A 229 10.05 14.48 59.73
C LEU A 229 10.66 14.52 58.31
N ASP A 230 11.04 15.70 57.82
CA ASP A 230 12.39 16.29 57.88
C ASP A 230 13.18 15.97 56.58
N GLU A 231 13.54 17.03 55.86
CA GLU A 231 14.32 17.03 54.61
C GLU A 231 15.84 16.82 54.90
N PRO A 232 16.78 17.07 53.96
CA PRO A 232 16.99 16.49 52.63
C PRO A 232 18.41 15.90 52.50
N CYS A 233 18.58 14.86 51.69
CA CYS A 233 19.88 14.44 51.12
C CYS A 233 19.55 13.81 49.77
N GLY A 234 20.17 14.08 48.64
CA GLY A 234 21.30 14.90 48.28
C GLY A 234 21.43 14.72 46.78
N PHE A 235 21.61 15.83 46.08
CA PHE A 235 21.90 15.92 44.67
C PHE A 235 23.29 15.30 44.42
N GLU A 236 23.36 14.13 43.78
CA GLU A 236 24.63 13.56 43.29
C GLU A 236 24.53 13.28 41.79
N SER A 237 25.00 14.27 41.03
CA SER A 237 25.46 14.13 39.66
C SER A 237 26.63 13.14 39.60
N ARG A 238 26.46 11.99 38.94
CA ARG A 238 27.58 11.18 38.44
C ARG A 238 27.55 11.09 36.93
N LEU A 239 28.21 12.08 36.33
CA LEU A 239 28.88 11.92 35.04
C LEU A 239 30.05 10.96 35.26
N GLY A 240 29.95 9.77 34.67
CA GLY A 240 31.04 8.79 34.57
C GLY A 240 31.72 8.88 33.19
N PRO A 241 33.04 8.64 33.10
CA PRO A 241 33.88 9.18 32.05
C PRO A 241 34.09 8.18 30.92
N TYR A 242 33.44 8.39 29.78
CA TYR A 242 33.90 7.82 28.52
C TYR A 242 34.34 8.97 27.62
N GLY A 243 35.61 9.34 27.80
CA GLY A 243 36.33 10.20 26.87
C GLY A 243 36.58 9.45 25.58
N PHE A 244 35.73 9.68 24.58
CA PHE A 244 36.04 9.32 23.21
C PHE A 244 36.95 10.38 22.60
N ARG A 245 38.21 9.99 22.44
CA ARG A 245 39.28 10.73 21.78
C ARG A 245 39.13 10.54 20.28
N PHE A 246 38.83 11.61 19.55
CA PHE A 246 38.92 11.62 18.09
C PHE A 246 40.39 11.60 17.65
N PRO A 247 40.81 10.70 16.73
CA PRO A 247 42.09 10.84 16.07
C PRO A 247 42.00 11.90 14.96
N SER A 248 42.88 12.90 15.05
CA SER A 248 43.12 13.90 14.01
C SER A 248 43.79 13.28 12.79
N ILE A 249 43.15 13.39 11.63
CA ILE A 249 43.72 13.09 10.32
C ILE A 249 44.55 14.31 9.88
N PRO A 250 45.85 14.18 9.60
CA PRO A 250 46.63 15.23 8.97
C PRO A 250 46.31 15.31 7.47
N ALA A 251 46.12 16.55 6.99
CA ALA A 251 45.97 16.86 5.58
C ALA A 251 47.29 16.63 4.82
N ALA A 252 47.18 16.01 3.65
CA ALA A 252 48.16 16.04 2.56
C ALA A 252 47.38 16.34 1.26
#